data_AF-A0AAW2S0V3-F1
#
_entry.id   AF-A0AAW2S0V3-F1
#
_cell.length_a   1.000
_cell.length_b   1.000
_cell.length_c   1.000
_cell.angle_alpha   90.00
_cell.angle_beta   90.00
_cell.angle_gamma   90.00
#
_symmetry.space_group_name_H-M   'P 1'
#
loop_
_entity.id
_entity.type
_entity.pdbx_description
1 polymer ?
#
loop_
_entity_poly.entity_id
_entity_poly.type
_entity_poly.pdbx_seq_one_letter_code
_entity_poly.pdbx_strand_id
1 'polypeptide(L)'
;MILSPSCPSLNIVPQLQTIDRSCCNELYKAITKIIADRLAPTLEYLIDRCQAAFVGGRNITDNIFLTQEMIRQYTRKQISPCCTINVDLHKAFDSVSWGFLSQVLHGYGFLPPFIS
;
A
#
# COMPACT_ATOMS: atom_id res chain seq x y z
N MET A 1 -1.68 53.75 -40.50
CA MET A 1 -0.84 52.59 -40.81
C MET A 1 -1.13 51.51 -39.77
N ILE A 2 -1.84 50.48 -40.21
CA ILE A 2 -2.01 49.12 -39.67
C ILE A 2 -2.25 48.96 -38.15
N LEU A 3 -3.49 48.56 -37.85
CA LEU A 3 -3.90 47.85 -36.64
C LEU A 3 -3.11 46.55 -36.47
N SER A 4 -2.69 46.25 -35.24
CA SER A 4 -2.55 44.87 -34.77
C SER A 4 -2.90 44.86 -33.28
N PRO A 5 -4.05 44.28 -32.88
CA PRO A 5 -4.28 44.00 -31.48
C PRO A 5 -3.36 42.85 -31.09
N SER A 6 -2.60 43.02 -30.01
CA SER A 6 -1.90 41.91 -29.37
C SER A 6 -2.96 40.87 -28.96
N CYS A 7 -3.01 39.74 -29.66
CA CYS A 7 -3.78 38.59 -29.22
C CYS A 7 -3.32 38.24 -27.79
N PRO A 8 -4.23 38.11 -26.81
CA PRO A 8 -3.88 37.42 -25.58
C PRO A 8 -3.56 35.98 -25.98
N SER A 9 -2.28 35.62 -25.89
CA SER A 9 -1.86 34.23 -26.05
C SER A 9 -2.67 33.39 -25.07
N LEU A 10 -3.53 32.54 -25.64
CA LEU A 10 -4.24 31.50 -24.94
C LEU A 10 -3.20 30.65 -24.19
N ASN A 11 -3.11 30.83 -22.87
CA ASN A 11 -2.46 29.89 -21.95
C ASN A 11 -3.28 28.59 -21.82
N ILE A 12 -3.81 28.07 -22.93
CA ILE A 12 -4.66 26.88 -22.97
C ILE A 12 -3.82 25.61 -23.01
N VAL A 13 -2.63 25.64 -23.63
CA VAL A 13 -1.78 24.44 -23.77
C VAL A 13 -1.34 23.88 -22.41
N PRO A 14 -0.86 24.68 -21.43
CA PRO A 14 -0.50 24.17 -20.11
C PRO A 14 -1.72 23.73 -19.29
N GLN A 15 -2.84 24.46 -19.42
CA GLN A 15 -4.07 24.15 -18.70
C GLN A 15 -4.71 22.85 -19.18
N LEU A 16 -4.78 22.62 -20.50
CA LEU A 16 -5.33 21.41 -21.08
C LEU A 16 -4.49 20.16 -20.73
N GLN A 17 -3.16 20.29 -20.77
CA GLN A 17 -2.25 19.22 -20.30
C GLN A 17 -2.40 18.94 -18.80
N THR A 18 -2.64 19.98 -17.99
CA THR A 18 -2.85 19.82 -16.54
C THR A 18 -4.19 19.16 -16.23
N ILE A 19 -5.25 19.47 -16.99
CA ILE A 19 -6.58 18.85 -16.86
C ILE A 19 -6.54 17.38 -17.26
N ASP A 20 -5.89 17.05 -18.38
CA ASP A 20 -5.72 15.66 -18.84
C ASP A 20 -4.94 14.82 -17.83
N ARG A 21 -3.85 15.38 -17.27
CA ARG A 21 -3.07 14.73 -16.21
C ARG A 21 -3.87 14.49 -14.93
N SER A 22 -4.71 15.46 -14.54
CA SER A 22 -5.58 15.34 -13.36
C SER A 22 -6.64 14.25 -13.54
N CYS A 23 -7.30 14.21 -14.69
CA CYS A 23 -8.30 13.20 -15.02
C CYS A 23 -7.70 11.78 -15.02
N CYS A 24 -6.55 11.61 -15.68
CA CYS A 24 -5.84 10.33 -15.69
C CYS A 24 -5.46 9.86 -14.28
N ASN A 25 -5.07 10.77 -13.39
CA ASN A 25 -4.70 10.46 -12.02
C ASN A 25 -5.90 10.00 -11.18
N GLU A 26 -7.06 10.64 -11.34
CA GLU A 26 -8.29 10.23 -10.65
C GLU A 26 -8.82 8.90 -11.19
N LEU A 27 -8.73 8.66 -12.50
CA LEU A 27 -9.06 7.36 -13.08
C LEU A 27 -8.12 6.25 -12.55
N TYR A 28 -6.82 6.52 -12.49
CA TYR A 28 -5.85 5.57 -11.93
C TYR A 28 -6.14 5.26 -10.46
N LYS A 29 -6.47 6.26 -9.64
CA LYS A 29 -6.91 6.05 -8.25
C LYS A 29 -8.18 5.21 -8.16
N ALA A 30 -9.15 5.44 -9.04
CA ALA A 30 -10.37 4.65 -9.08
C ALA A 30 -10.08 3.19 -9.44
N ILE A 31 -9.28 2.94 -10.47
CA ILE A 31 -8.88 1.60 -10.90
C ILE A 31 -8.11 0.87 -9.78
N THR A 32 -7.10 1.52 -9.21
CA THR A 32 -6.31 0.94 -8.10
C THR A 32 -7.16 0.65 -6.88
N LYS A 33 -8.12 1.50 -6.54
CA LYS A 33 -9.09 1.25 -5.47
C LYS A 33 -9.94 0.01 -5.75
N ILE A 34 -10.49 -0.10 -6.97
CA ILE A 34 -11.30 -1.28 -7.37
C ILE A 34 -10.46 -2.57 -7.24
N ILE A 35 -9.21 -2.54 -7.68
CA ILE A 35 -8.31 -3.70 -7.56
C ILE A 35 -8.04 -4.03 -6.09
N ALA A 36 -7.73 -3.02 -5.26
CA ALA A 36 -7.48 -3.21 -3.84
C ALA A 36 -8.70 -3.78 -3.09
N ASP A 37 -9.89 -3.25 -3.36
CA ASP A 37 -11.14 -3.71 -2.73
C ASP A 37 -11.48 -5.16 -3.12
N ARG A 38 -11.13 -5.59 -4.35
CA ARG A 38 -11.28 -6.98 -4.78
C ARG A 38 -10.23 -7.92 -4.16
N LEU A 39 -9.05 -7.42 -3.83
CA LEU A 39 -7.96 -8.19 -3.23
C LEU A 39 -8.10 -8.33 -1.71
N ALA A 40 -8.69 -7.33 -1.05
CA ALA A 40 -8.89 -7.25 0.39
C ALA A 40 -9.43 -8.55 1.04
N PRO A 41 -10.50 -9.21 0.54
CA PRO A 41 -11.00 -10.44 1.16
C PRO A 41 -10.01 -11.61 1.04
N THR A 42 -9.23 -11.67 -0.05
CA THR A 42 -8.22 -12.72 -0.22
C THR A 42 -7.05 -12.53 0.76
N LEU A 43 -6.69 -11.28 1.05
CA LEU A 43 -5.61 -10.95 1.98
C LEU A 43 -5.86 -11.53 3.38
N GLU A 44 -7.11 -11.60 3.85
CA GLU A 44 -7.44 -12.18 5.17
C GLU A 44 -6.97 -13.63 5.34
N TYR A 45 -6.88 -14.38 4.25
CA TYR A 45 -6.41 -15.77 4.24
C TYR A 45 -4.90 -15.89 3.99
N LEU A 46 -4.27 -14.86 3.41
CA LEU A 46 -2.85 -14.84 3.06
C LEU A 46 -1.97 -14.34 4.22
N ILE A 47 -2.50 -13.43 5.04
CA ILE A 47 -1.74 -12.77 6.10
C ILE A 47 -2.12 -13.28 7.48
N ASP A 48 -1.12 -13.37 8.37
CA ASP A 48 -1.33 -13.83 9.73
C ASP A 48 -2.27 -12.90 10.51
N ARG A 49 -2.97 -13.43 11.51
CA ARG A 49 -3.88 -12.66 12.37
C ARG A 49 -3.18 -11.55 13.16
N CYS A 50 -1.88 -11.70 13.41
CA CYS A 50 -1.06 -10.68 14.08
C CYS A 50 -0.74 -9.48 13.20
N GLN A 51 -1.05 -9.49 11.90
CA GLN A 51 -0.92 -8.32 11.04
C GLN A 51 -2.15 -7.42 11.18
N ALA A 52 -2.05 -6.38 12.03
CA ALA A 52 -3.14 -5.44 12.27
C ALA A 52 -3.15 -4.23 11.31
N ALA A 53 -2.00 -3.85 10.76
CA ALA A 53 -1.90 -2.69 9.87
C ALA A 53 -2.36 -3.01 8.44
N PHE A 54 -3.04 -2.05 7.81
CA PHE A 54 -3.50 -2.12 6.41
C PHE A 54 -4.48 -3.24 6.08
N VAL A 55 -5.19 -3.77 7.09
CA VAL A 55 -6.25 -4.77 6.93
C VAL A 55 -7.55 -4.20 7.47
N GLY A 56 -8.60 -4.20 6.65
CA GLY A 56 -9.93 -3.77 7.08
C GLY A 56 -10.42 -4.58 8.28
N GLY A 57 -11.03 -3.90 9.26
CA GLY A 57 -11.60 -4.56 10.44
C GLY A 57 -10.60 -5.02 11.51
N ARG A 58 -9.29 -4.85 11.33
CA ARG A 58 -8.28 -5.11 12.36
C ARG A 58 -7.83 -3.83 13.05
N ASN A 59 -7.59 -3.90 14.36
CA ASN A 59 -7.18 -2.73 15.15
C ASN A 59 -5.72 -2.88 15.61
N ILE A 60 -4.92 -1.82 15.44
CA ILE A 60 -3.54 -1.77 15.92
C ILE A 60 -3.43 -1.98 17.44
N THR A 61 -4.46 -1.62 18.20
CA THR A 61 -4.53 -1.82 19.65
C THR A 61 -4.44 -3.30 20.03
N ASP A 62 -4.94 -4.23 19.20
CA ASP A 62 -4.84 -5.66 19.46
C ASP A 62 -3.38 -6.13 19.49
N ASN A 63 -2.54 -5.57 18.60
CA ASN A 63 -1.10 -5.84 18.59
C ASN A 63 -0.38 -5.24 19.80
N ILE A 64 -0.84 -4.10 20.31
CA ILE A 64 -0.29 -3.50 21.54
C ILE A 64 -0.58 -4.44 22.73
N PHE A 65 -1.81 -4.92 22.86
CA PHE A 65 -2.16 -5.89 23.90
C PHE A 65 -1.38 -7.20 23.77
N LEU A 66 -1.24 -7.72 22.55
CA LEU A 66 -0.44 -8.91 22.29
C LEU A 66 1.03 -8.73 22.73
N THR A 67 1.61 -7.57 22.40
CA THR A 67 3.00 -7.25 22.79
C THR A 67 3.15 -7.11 24.30
N GLN A 68 2.19 -6.45 24.96
CA GLN A 68 2.17 -6.32 26.42
C GLN A 68 2.06 -7.70 27.10
N GLU A 69 1.25 -8.60 26.55
CA GLU A 69 1.11 -9.96 27.05
C GLU A 69 2.41 -10.77 26.88
N MET A 70 3.07 -10.66 25.71
CA MET A 70 4.38 -11.28 25.47
C MET A 70 5.44 -10.79 26.48
N ILE A 71 5.53 -9.47 26.70
CA ILE A 71 6.47 -8.89 27.68
C ILE A 71 6.11 -9.33 29.11
N ARG A 72 4.83 -9.36 29.47
CA ARG A 72 4.37 -9.82 30.78
C ARG A 72 4.75 -11.28 31.02
N GLN A 73 4.69 -12.11 29.98
CA GLN A 73 5.15 -13.48 30.09
C GLN A 73 6.63 -13.52 30.41
N TYR A 74 7.48 -12.70 29.78
CA TYR A 74 8.93 -12.66 30.06
C TYR A 74 9.28 -12.33 31.51
N THR A 75 8.42 -11.62 32.24
CA THR A 75 8.65 -11.22 33.64
C THR A 75 8.33 -12.32 34.66
N ARG A 76 7.81 -13.48 34.26
CA ARG A 76 7.48 -14.57 35.21
C ARG A 76 8.75 -15.28 35.71
N LYS A 77 8.76 -15.65 37.00
CA LYS A 77 9.87 -16.39 37.61
C LYS A 77 9.97 -17.79 36.96
N GLN A 78 11.20 -18.20 36.63
CA GLN A 78 11.56 -19.47 35.96
C GLN A 78 11.33 -19.56 34.45
N ILE A 79 11.64 -18.50 33.70
CA ILE A 79 11.67 -18.56 32.22
C ILE A 79 13.12 -18.56 31.75
N SER A 80 13.38 -19.31 30.67
CA SER A 80 14.62 -19.24 29.93
C SER A 80 14.92 -17.80 29.48
N PRO A 81 16.19 -17.39 29.35
CA PRO A 81 16.53 -16.10 28.78
C PRO A 81 15.79 -15.86 27.45
N CYS A 82 15.15 -14.71 27.30
CA CYS A 82 14.33 -14.35 26.15
C CYS A 82 14.72 -12.96 25.63
N CYS A 83 14.53 -12.71 24.33
CA CYS A 83 14.74 -11.41 23.72
C CYS A 83 13.56 -11.04 22.80
N THR A 84 13.38 -9.74 22.58
CA THR A 84 12.46 -9.21 21.58
C THR A 84 13.27 -8.62 20.45
N ILE A 85 12.94 -8.99 19.22
CA ILE A 85 13.52 -8.42 18.00
C ILE A 85 12.47 -7.52 17.38
N ASN A 86 12.81 -6.25 17.18
CA ASN A 86 12.00 -5.32 16.41
C ASN A 86 12.70 -5.06 15.09
N VAL A 87 12.00 -5.26 13.97
CA VAL A 87 12.52 -5.08 12.61
C VAL A 87 11.70 -4.00 11.94
N ASP A 88 12.36 -2.93 11.51
CA ASP A 88 11.76 -1.85 10.72
C ASP A 88 12.28 -1.88 9.28
N LEU A 89 11.40 -1.63 8.32
CA LEU A 89 11.72 -1.65 6.89
C LEU A 89 11.80 -0.22 6.34
N HIS A 90 13.02 0.26 6.16
CA HIS A 90 13.26 1.56 5.54
C HIS A 90 12.78 1.56 4.08
N LYS A 91 11.88 2.51 3.74
CA LYS A 91 11.28 2.64 2.40
C LYS A 91 10.73 1.31 1.87
N ALA A 92 9.92 0.64 2.68
CA ALA A 92 9.36 -0.67 2.36
C ALA A 92 8.79 -0.74 0.93
N PHE A 93 8.00 0.25 0.49
CA PHE A 93 7.40 0.27 -0.84
C PHE A 93 8.40 0.51 -1.99
N ASP A 94 9.48 1.25 -1.75
CA ASP A 94 10.50 1.51 -2.79
C ASP A 94 11.47 0.32 -2.94
N SER A 95 11.52 -0.56 -1.93
CA SER A 95 12.51 -1.64 -1.83
C SER A 95 11.99 -2.99 -2.32
N VAL A 96 10.69 -3.11 -2.61
CA VAL A 96 10.08 -4.37 -3.06
C VAL A 96 10.55 -4.71 -4.48
N SER A 97 11.10 -5.92 -4.64
CA SER A 97 11.38 -6.48 -5.96
C SER A 97 10.09 -6.92 -6.64
N TRP A 98 9.79 -6.35 -7.81
CA TRP A 98 8.64 -6.73 -8.63
C TRP A 98 8.68 -8.19 -9.07
N GLY A 99 9.86 -8.72 -9.38
CA GLY A 99 10.03 -10.13 -9.72
C GLY A 99 9.71 -11.07 -8.56
N PHE A 100 10.09 -10.68 -7.34
CA PHE A 100 9.72 -11.41 -6.13
C PHE A 100 8.20 -11.36 -5.90
N LEU A 101 7.59 -10.17 -6.00
CA LEU A 101 6.14 -10.01 -5.83
C LEU A 101 5.35 -10.86 -6.83
N SER A 102 5.77 -10.87 -8.10
CA SER A 102 5.17 -11.70 -9.15
C SER A 102 5.24 -13.20 -8.81
N GLN A 103 6.40 -13.69 -8.35
CA GLN A 103 6.57 -15.09 -7.93
C GLN A 103 5.68 -15.45 -6.73
N VAL A 104 5.55 -14.54 -5.75
CA VAL A 104 4.67 -14.74 -4.59
C VAL A 104 3.21 -14.84 -5.02
N LEU A 105 2.74 -13.93 -5.89
CA LEU A 105 1.37 -13.98 -6.42
C LEU A 105 1.12 -15.25 -7.24
N HIS A 106 2.09 -15.69 -8.04
CA HIS A 106 2.01 -16.98 -8.72
C HIS A 106 1.94 -18.15 -7.73
N GLY A 107 2.73 -18.14 -6.66
CA GLY A 107 2.73 -19.17 -5.62
C GLY A 107 1.39 -19.29 -4.87
N TYR A 108 0.69 -18.17 -4.70
CA TYR A 108 -0.66 -18.14 -4.14
C TYR A 108 -1.78 -18.43 -5.15
N GLY A 109 -1.44 -18.69 -6.43
CA GLY A 109 -2.41 -19.09 -7.45
C GLY A 109 -3.18 -17.94 -8.09
N PHE A 110 -2.69 -16.71 -8.03
CA PHE A 110 -3.31 -15.59 -8.76
C PHE A 110 -3.27 -15.84 -10.28
N LEU A 111 -4.33 -15.42 -10.98
CA LEU A 111 -4.44 -15.62 -12.43
C LEU A 111 -3.40 -14.78 -13.18
N PRO A 112 -2.84 -15.27 -14.30
CA PRO A 112 -1.83 -14.53 -15.07
C PRO A 112 -2.23 -13.09 -15.42
N PRO A 113 -3.48 -12.77 -15.83
CA PRO A 113 -3.89 -11.39 -16.13
C PRO A 113 -3.83 -10.42 -14.95
N PHE A 114 -3.73 -10.93 -13.71
CA PHE A 114 -3.55 -10.10 -12.52
C PHE A 114 -2.07 -9.81 -12.22
N ILE A 115 -1.17 -10.67 -12.71
CA ILE A 115 0.26 -10.64 -12.40
C ILE A 115 1.06 -9.95 -13.52
N SER A 116 0.55 -10.00 -14.76
CA SER A 116 1.17 -9.49 -15.99
C SER A 116 0.90 -8.02 -16.27
#